data_AF-A0A974UYG2-F1
#
_entry.id   AF-A0A974UYG2-F1
#
_cell.length_a   1.000
_cell.length_b   1.000
_cell.length_c   1.000
_cell.angle_alpha   90.00
_cell.angle_beta   90.00
_cell.angle_gamma   90.00
#
_symmetry.space_group_name_H-M   'P 1'
#
loop_
_entity.id
_entity.type
_entity.pdbx_description
1 polymer ?
#
loop_
_entity_poly.entity_id
_entity_poly.type
_entity_poly.pdbx_seq_one_letter_code
_entity_poly.pdbx_strand_id
1 'polypeptide(L)'
;MERQEALAGATRFLGDSPGPGLVHPAAGPVRLREDLVGEHELAWIVPFNSIAFLDHGDREKMCIPSVIVVPKAGTPAFFPPTYLPVRDFLDEVRESGESLAAWASEPAPAETVAPSVHDTVLRGHLDPGTGNFLGGHTHAPGQGQR
;
A
#
# COMPACT_ATOMS: atom_id res chain seq x y z
N MET A 1 11.02 24.85 -12.31
CA MET A 1 10.88 23.92 -11.18
C MET A 1 12.21 23.24 -10.95
N GLU A 2 12.75 23.41 -9.75
CA GLU A 2 14.07 22.88 -9.36
C GLU A 2 13.99 21.42 -8.87
N ARG A 3 15.12 20.72 -8.83
CA ARG A 3 15.20 19.32 -8.35
C ARG A 3 14.63 19.14 -6.95
N GLN A 4 14.89 20.08 -6.04
CA GLN A 4 14.43 20.01 -4.65
C GLN A 4 12.91 20.15 -4.56
N GLU A 5 12.32 20.99 -5.41
CA GLU A 5 10.87 21.15 -5.51
C GLU A 5 10.22 19.86 -6.04
N ALA A 6 10.86 19.19 -7.01
CA ALA A 6 10.42 17.89 -7.49
C ALA A 6 10.47 16.80 -6.40
N LEU A 7 11.55 16.75 -5.61
CA LEU A 7 11.67 15.81 -4.49
C LEU A 7 10.60 16.04 -3.41
N ALA A 8 10.31 17.32 -3.10
CA ALA A 8 9.23 17.66 -2.18
C ALA A 8 7.86 17.24 -2.74
N GLY A 9 7.63 17.44 -4.04
CA GLY A 9 6.41 17.00 -4.73
C GLY A 9 6.24 15.47 -4.71
N ALA A 10 7.30 14.71 -5.01
CA ALA A 10 7.28 13.26 -4.93
C ALA A 10 7.08 12.73 -3.50
N THR A 11 7.71 13.38 -2.50
CA THR A 11 7.53 13.05 -1.09
C THR A 11 6.08 13.26 -0.66
N ARG A 12 5.47 14.38 -1.06
CA ARG A 12 4.05 14.65 -0.80
C ARG A 12 3.16 13.59 -1.43
N PHE A 13 3.41 13.26 -2.70
CA PHE A 13 2.65 12.25 -3.42
C PHE A 13 2.68 10.87 -2.74
N LEU A 14 3.85 10.42 -2.25
CA LEU A 14 3.97 9.19 -1.46
C LEU A 14 3.41 9.30 -0.03
N GLY A 15 3.37 10.50 0.55
CA GLY A 15 2.74 10.73 1.85
C GLY A 15 1.21 10.64 1.78
N ASP A 16 0.65 11.05 0.65
CA ASP A 16 -0.79 11.03 0.38
C ASP A 16 -1.27 9.64 -0.14
N SER A 17 -0.34 8.73 -0.47
CA SER A 17 -0.61 7.40 -1.05
C SER A 17 0.48 6.39 -0.64
N PRO A 18 0.26 5.31 0.15
CA PRO A 18 -0.96 4.69 0.69
C PRO A 18 -0.84 4.48 2.23
N GLY A 19 -0.66 5.57 3.00
CA GLY A 19 -0.63 5.53 4.47
C GLY A 19 0.17 6.69 5.08
N PRO A 20 -0.13 7.11 6.32
CA PRO A 20 0.57 8.22 6.95
C PRO A 20 2.06 7.89 7.14
N GLY A 21 2.90 8.69 6.49
CA GLY A 21 4.36 8.65 6.61
C GLY A 21 4.99 7.56 5.77
N LEU A 22 5.24 7.81 4.48
CA LEU A 22 6.10 7.04 3.56
C LEU A 22 6.16 5.53 3.84
N VAL A 23 5.01 4.89 4.04
CA VAL A 23 4.91 3.46 4.34
C VAL A 23 3.89 2.86 3.38
N HIS A 24 4.35 1.92 2.57
CA HIS A 24 3.51 1.15 1.68
C HIS A 24 2.93 -0.07 2.43
N PRO A 25 1.61 -0.36 2.35
CA PRO A 25 0.96 -1.39 3.16
C PRO A 25 1.60 -2.78 3.08
N ALA A 26 2.03 -3.19 1.88
CA ALA A 26 2.64 -4.50 1.67
C ALA A 26 4.18 -4.50 1.79
N ALA A 27 4.80 -3.34 1.52
CA ALA A 27 6.24 -3.22 1.28
C ALA A 27 6.98 -2.53 2.45
N GLY A 28 6.26 -1.96 3.41
CA GLY A 28 6.82 -1.26 4.55
C GLY A 28 7.33 0.14 4.19
N PRO A 29 8.29 0.69 4.96
CA PRO A 29 8.85 2.01 4.72
C PRO A 29 9.44 2.15 3.32
N VAL A 30 9.20 3.28 2.67
CA VAL A 30 9.73 3.63 1.35
C VAL A 30 10.73 4.79 1.41
N ARG A 31 11.67 4.80 0.47
CA ARG A 31 12.71 5.83 0.35
C ARG A 31 12.85 6.27 -1.11
N LEU A 32 12.94 7.58 -1.32
CA LEU A 32 13.32 8.16 -2.61
C LEU A 32 14.80 7.89 -2.89
N ARG A 33 15.14 7.62 -4.15
CA ARG A 33 16.53 7.48 -4.62
C ARG A 33 16.97 8.81 -5.22
N GLU A 34 17.26 9.76 -4.35
CA GLU A 34 17.59 11.13 -4.76
C GLU A 34 18.77 11.16 -5.75
N ASP A 35 19.79 10.34 -5.51
CA ASP A 35 20.96 10.17 -6.36
C ASP A 35 20.64 9.76 -7.81
N LEU A 36 19.48 9.15 -8.04
CA LEU A 36 19.02 8.70 -9.35
C LEU A 36 17.94 9.57 -10.00
N VAL A 37 17.66 10.74 -9.42
CA VAL A 37 16.66 11.65 -10.01
C VAL A 37 17.10 12.07 -11.40
N GLY A 38 16.23 11.79 -12.38
CA GLY A 38 16.43 12.16 -13.77
C GLY A 38 15.65 13.42 -14.12
N GLU A 39 16.25 14.28 -14.93
CA GLU A 39 15.54 15.40 -15.54
C GLU A 39 15.09 15.05 -16.96
N HIS A 40 13.87 15.47 -17.28
CA HIS A 40 13.30 15.53 -18.62
C HIS A 40 12.80 16.96 -18.88
N GLU A 41 12.61 17.35 -20.14
CA GLU A 41 12.11 18.69 -20.49
C GLU A 41 10.77 18.99 -19.80
N LEU A 42 9.85 18.03 -19.83
CA LEU A 42 8.50 18.18 -19.30
C LEU A 42 8.37 17.91 -17.79
N ALA A 43 9.28 17.13 -17.20
CA ALA A 43 9.10 16.58 -15.85
C ALA A 43 10.41 16.17 -15.18
N TRP A 44 10.35 15.94 -13.88
CA TRP A 44 11.36 15.21 -13.13
C TRP A 44 10.92 13.75 -12.96
N ILE A 45 11.88 12.84 -13.05
CA ILE A 45 11.70 11.40 -12.85
C ILE A 45 12.33 11.07 -11.51
N VAL A 46 11.52 10.66 -10.53
CA VAL A 46 11.95 10.44 -9.15
C VAL A 46 11.79 8.96 -8.80
N PRO A 47 12.88 8.17 -8.79
CA PRO A 47 12.81 6.77 -8.40
C PRO A 47 12.62 6.63 -6.89
N PHE A 48 11.93 5.57 -6.47
CA PHE A 48 11.74 5.21 -5.07
C PHE A 48 11.58 3.69 -4.95
N ASN A 49 11.78 3.15 -3.75
CA ASN A 49 11.38 1.78 -3.45
C ASN A 49 11.29 1.56 -1.93
N SER A 50 10.90 0.37 -1.50
CA SER A 50 10.95 0.03 -0.08
C SER A 50 12.39 -0.04 0.44
N ILE A 51 12.57 0.30 1.71
CA ILE A 51 13.85 0.16 2.39
C ILE A 51 14.29 -1.31 2.40
N ALA A 52 13.38 -2.25 2.59
CA ALA A 52 13.67 -3.68 2.57
C ALA A 52 14.26 -4.13 1.21
N PHE A 53 13.72 -3.63 0.10
CA PHE A 53 14.28 -3.92 -1.20
C PHE A 53 15.63 -3.22 -1.42
N LEU A 54 15.74 -1.93 -1.07
CA LEU A 54 16.96 -1.15 -1.34
C LEU A 54 18.16 -1.61 -0.51
N ASP A 55 17.95 -1.91 0.77
CA ASP A 55 19.04 -2.18 1.71
C ASP A 55 19.32 -3.69 1.85
N HIS A 56 18.33 -4.56 1.57
CA HIS A 56 18.45 -6.01 1.76
C HIS A 56 18.15 -6.84 0.51
N GLY A 57 17.72 -6.21 -0.59
CA GLY A 57 17.41 -6.93 -1.84
C GLY A 57 16.15 -7.80 -1.75
N ASP A 58 15.27 -7.56 -0.78
CA ASP A 58 14.03 -8.33 -0.62
C ASP A 58 13.05 -8.02 -1.76
N ARG A 59 12.97 -8.94 -2.72
CA ARG A 59 12.14 -8.80 -3.92
C ARG A 59 10.65 -8.84 -3.61
N GLU A 60 10.24 -9.51 -2.54
CA GLU A 60 8.82 -9.57 -2.16
C GLU A 60 8.32 -8.22 -1.61
N LYS A 61 9.25 -7.35 -1.22
CA LYS A 61 8.97 -6.00 -0.74
C LYS A 61 9.20 -4.92 -1.78
N MET A 62 9.42 -5.27 -3.05
CA MET A 62 9.58 -4.26 -4.09
C MET A 62 8.26 -3.50 -4.35
N CYS A 63 8.32 -2.17 -4.48
CA CYS A 63 7.20 -1.34 -4.92
C CYS A 63 7.15 -1.30 -6.46
N ILE A 64 5.99 -1.56 -7.06
CA ILE A 64 5.77 -1.41 -8.51
C ILE A 64 4.52 -0.54 -8.73
N PRO A 65 4.61 0.58 -9.47
CA PRO A 65 5.83 1.14 -10.08
C PRO A 65 6.80 1.75 -9.06
N SER A 66 8.11 1.72 -9.37
CA SER A 66 9.20 2.26 -8.52
C SER A 66 9.65 3.68 -8.92
N VAL A 67 8.81 4.42 -9.64
CA VAL A 67 9.13 5.75 -10.18
C VAL A 67 7.90 6.64 -10.10
N ILE A 68 8.13 7.92 -9.79
CA ILE A 68 7.14 8.99 -9.80
C ILE A 68 7.54 10.00 -10.87
N VAL A 69 6.57 10.48 -11.64
CA VAL A 69 6.73 11.61 -12.55
C VAL A 69 6.24 12.87 -11.84
N VAL A 70 7.08 13.91 -11.81
CA VAL A 70 6.73 15.22 -11.24
C VAL A 70 6.79 16.27 -12.36
N PRO A 71 5.64 16.64 -12.94
CA PRO A 71 5.58 17.58 -14.06
C PRO A 71 6.08 18.98 -13.69
N LYS A 72 6.84 19.63 -14.57
CA LYS A 72 7.30 21.02 -14.36
C LYS A 72 6.21 22.06 -14.58
N ALA A 73 5.13 21.70 -15.28
CA ALA A 73 4.02 22.59 -15.63
C ALA A 73 2.99 22.78 -14.50
N GLY A 74 3.29 22.38 -13.26
CA GLY A 74 2.40 22.53 -12.11
C GLY A 74 1.27 21.48 -12.02
N THR A 75 1.26 20.50 -12.92
CA THR A 75 0.40 19.31 -12.82
C THR A 75 0.79 18.44 -11.62
N PRO A 76 -0.16 17.78 -10.93
CA PRO A 76 0.16 16.87 -9.84
C PRO A 76 1.15 15.78 -10.23
N ALA A 77 1.96 15.34 -9.28
CA ALA A 77 2.80 14.17 -9.45
C ALA A 77 1.93 12.91 -9.63
N PHE A 78 2.42 11.94 -10.39
CA PHE A 78 1.68 10.72 -10.69
C PHE A 78 2.61 9.53 -10.97
N PHE A 79 2.04 8.33 -10.99
CA PHE A 79 2.74 7.13 -11.43
C PHE A 79 2.67 6.99 -12.95
N PRO A 80 3.80 6.86 -13.66
CA PRO A 80 3.78 6.68 -15.11
C PRO A 80 3.18 5.31 -15.50
N PRO A 81 2.74 5.17 -16.76
CA PRO A 81 2.37 3.87 -17.31
C PRO A 81 3.52 2.86 -17.18
N THR A 82 3.19 1.60 -16.90
CA THR A 82 4.17 0.52 -16.67
C THR A 82 4.58 -0.23 -17.94
N TYR A 83 3.86 -0.02 -19.06
CA TYR A 83 4.11 -0.74 -20.32
C TYR A 83 5.28 -0.19 -21.13
N LEU A 84 5.80 1.00 -20.79
CA LEU A 84 6.84 1.71 -21.54
C LEU A 84 7.86 2.34 -20.57
N PRO A 85 9.15 2.46 -20.95
CA PRO A 85 10.11 3.25 -20.21
C PRO A 85 9.64 4.70 -20.03
N VAL A 86 9.87 5.26 -18.84
CA VAL A 86 9.33 6.58 -18.46
C VAL A 86 9.84 7.71 -19.36
N ARG A 87 11.08 7.62 -19.87
CA ARG A 87 11.62 8.61 -20.81
C ARG A 87 10.86 8.56 -22.14
N ASP A 88 10.72 7.38 -22.71
CA ASP A 88 9.99 7.17 -23.97
C ASP A 88 8.53 7.65 -23.84
N PHE A 89 7.87 7.39 -22.70
CA PHE A 89 6.54 7.94 -22.40
C PHE A 89 6.51 9.47 -22.46
N LEU A 90 7.48 10.14 -21.83
CA LEU A 90 7.53 11.60 -21.83
C LEU A 90 7.87 12.17 -23.22
N ASP A 91 8.64 11.44 -24.02
CA ASP A 91 8.90 11.77 -25.42
C ASP A 91 7.63 11.63 -26.27
N GLU A 92 6.85 10.57 -26.10
CA GLU A 92 5.56 10.39 -26.79
C GLU A 92 4.57 11.50 -26.44
N VAL A 93 4.45 11.88 -25.15
CA VAL A 93 3.59 13.00 -24.72
C VAL A 93 4.05 14.33 -25.32
N ARG A 94 5.37 14.56 -25.37
CA ARG A 94 5.96 15.76 -26.01
C ARG A 94 5.61 15.82 -27.49
N GLU A 95 5.71 14.69 -28.19
CA GLU A 95 5.49 14.60 -29.64
C GLU A 95 4.00 14.67 -30.02
N SER A 96 3.13 14.07 -29.22
CA SER A 96 1.67 14.12 -29.42
C SER A 96 1.08 15.48 -29.08
N GLY A 97 1.76 16.27 -28.23
CA GLY A 97 1.23 17.52 -27.68
C GLY A 97 0.15 17.30 -26.62
N GLU A 98 0.01 16.07 -26.13
CA GLU A 98 -0.91 15.76 -25.04
C GLU A 98 -0.46 16.43 -23.73
N SER A 99 -1.44 16.70 -22.86
CA SER A 99 -1.15 17.25 -21.55
C SER A 99 -0.81 16.14 -20.56
N LEU A 100 0.28 16.30 -19.80
CA LEU A 100 0.57 15.43 -18.65
C LEU A 100 -0.57 15.45 -17.62
N ALA A 101 -1.43 16.48 -17.61
CA ALA A 101 -2.61 16.52 -16.75
C ALA A 101 -3.65 15.45 -17.10
N ALA A 102 -3.70 14.96 -18.34
CA ALA A 102 -4.56 13.84 -18.71
C ALA A 102 -4.10 12.52 -18.04
N TRP A 103 -2.80 12.41 -17.76
CA TRP A 103 -2.16 11.25 -17.13
C TRP A 103 -2.11 11.36 -15.61
N ALA A 104 -2.10 12.57 -15.08
CA ALA A 104 -2.31 12.86 -13.66
C ALA A 104 -3.80 12.72 -13.29
N SER A 105 -4.39 11.55 -13.54
CA SER A 105 -5.71 11.22 -12.98
C SER A 105 -5.62 11.14 -11.46
N GLU A 106 -6.68 11.57 -10.78
CA GLU A 106 -6.78 11.61 -9.31
C GLU A 106 -6.26 10.30 -8.68
N PRO A 107 -5.57 10.37 -7.52
CA PRO A 107 -5.18 9.16 -6.81
C PRO A 107 -6.41 8.28 -6.69
N ALA A 108 -6.32 7.05 -7.19
CA ALA A 108 -7.40 6.08 -7.06
C ALA A 108 -7.88 6.14 -5.60
N PRO A 109 -9.19 6.36 -5.35
CA PRO A 109 -9.68 6.49 -3.99
C PRO A 109 -9.16 5.27 -3.25
N ALA A 110 -8.42 5.50 -2.16
CA ALA A 110 -7.79 4.46 -1.36
C ALA A 110 -8.78 3.30 -1.29
N GLU A 111 -8.50 2.21 -2.01
CA GLU A 111 -9.43 1.08 -2.09
C GLU A 111 -9.83 0.82 -0.65
N THR A 112 -11.13 0.98 -0.37
CA THR A 112 -11.72 0.59 0.89
C THR A 112 -11.21 -0.81 1.14
N VAL A 113 -10.22 -0.94 2.03
CA VAL A 113 -9.66 -2.21 2.42
C VAL A 113 -10.85 -2.95 2.98
N ALA A 114 -11.44 -3.83 2.17
CA ALA A 114 -12.53 -4.67 2.61
C ALA A 114 -12.01 -5.36 3.87
N PRO A 115 -12.74 -5.33 5.00
CA PRO A 115 -12.28 -5.96 6.21
C PRO A 115 -11.93 -7.40 5.88
N SER A 116 -10.66 -7.75 6.08
CA SER A 116 -10.15 -9.08 5.83
C SER A 116 -11.06 -10.08 6.52
N VAL A 117 -11.65 -11.00 5.75
CA VAL A 117 -12.64 -12.01 6.19
C VAL A 117 -12.02 -13.07 7.13
N HIS A 118 -10.81 -12.82 7.65
CA HIS A 118 -10.12 -13.69 8.59
C HIS A 118 -10.35 -13.37 10.08
N ASP A 119 -11.35 -12.55 10.43
CA ASP A 119 -11.83 -12.38 11.81
C ASP A 119 -13.25 -12.99 12.01
N THR A 120 -13.48 -14.18 11.45
CA THR A 120 -14.71 -14.94 11.71
C THR A 120 -14.38 -16.41 11.98
N VAL A 121 -13.52 -16.68 12.95
CA VAL A 121 -13.57 -17.95 13.68
C VAL A 121 -13.10 -17.70 15.12
N LEU A 122 -14.06 -17.81 16.06
CA LEU A 122 -13.94 -18.05 17.52
C LEU A 122 -14.79 -17.10 18.39
N ARG A 123 -16.09 -17.03 18.11
CA ARG A 123 -17.09 -16.93 19.19
C ARG A 123 -18.15 -18.00 18.99
N GLY A 124 -17.77 -19.23 19.33
CA GLY A 124 -18.71 -20.30 19.61
C GLY A 124 -19.57 -19.90 20.80
N HIS A 125 -20.78 -19.43 20.48
CA HIS A 125 -22.04 -19.85 21.08
C HIS A 125 -21.94 -20.62 22.42
N LEU A 126 -22.15 -19.91 23.52
CA LEU A 126 -22.67 -20.49 24.77
C LEU A 126 -23.94 -19.72 25.11
N ASP A 127 -25.06 -20.32 24.73
CA ASP A 127 -26.41 -19.92 25.11
C ASP A 127 -26.69 -20.46 26.54
N PRO A 128 -26.96 -19.61 27.55
CA PRO A 128 -27.39 -20.06 28.86
C PRO A 128 -28.90 -20.33 28.85
N GLY A 129 -29.29 -21.41 28.17
CA GLY A 129 -30.66 -21.90 28.11
C GLY A 129 -30.95 -22.90 29.22
N THR A 130 -31.80 -22.48 30.15
CA THR A 130 -32.86 -23.31 30.74
C THR A 130 -32.43 -24.38 31.75
N GLY A 131 -32.52 -24.00 33.02
CA GLY A 131 -32.63 -24.96 34.12
C GLY A 131 -33.82 -25.89 33.91
N ASN A 132 -33.56 -27.20 34.00
CA ASN A 132 -34.59 -28.18 34.25
C ASN A 132 -34.06 -29.14 35.32
N PHE A 133 -34.50 -28.88 36.56
CA PHE A 133 -34.21 -29.65 37.76
C PHE A 133 -35.29 -30.71 37.91
N LEU A 134 -35.02 -31.93 37.44
CA LEU A 134 -35.74 -33.16 37.79
C LEU A 134 -34.64 -34.23 37.88
N GLY A 135 -34.23 -34.68 39.07
CA GLY A 135 -35.02 -35.56 39.92
C GLY A 135 -34.68 -37.00 39.54
N GLY A 136 -33.86 -37.70 40.32
CA GLY A 136 -33.53 -39.09 39.98
C GLY A 136 -32.46 -39.78 40.82
N HIS A 137 -32.86 -40.17 42.04
CA HIS A 137 -32.47 -41.40 42.74
C HIS A 137 -31.00 -41.65 43.14
N THR A 138 -30.78 -41.39 44.43
CA THR A 138 -29.78 -42.04 45.29
C THR A 138 -29.92 -43.57 45.27
N HIS A 139 -28.85 -44.28 44.91
CA HIS A 139 -28.67 -45.68 45.28
C HIS A 139 -27.20 -45.96 45.58
N ALA A 140 -26.90 -46.28 46.84
CA ALA A 140 -25.68 -46.95 47.27
C ALA A 140 -25.72 -48.43 46.83
N PRO A 141 -24.57 -49.08 46.62
CA PRO A 141 -23.80 -49.73 47.70
C PRO A 141 -22.28 -49.49 47.53
N GLY A 142 -21.38 -49.59 48.51
CA GLY A 142 -21.31 -50.51 49.64
C GLY A 142 -20.35 -51.66 49.33
N GLN A 143 -19.02 -51.42 49.34
CA GLN A 143 -17.91 -52.37 49.61
C GLN A 143 -16.65 -51.51 49.89
N GLY A 144 -15.81 -51.68 50.92
CA GLY A 144 -15.53 -52.85 51.75
C GLY A 144 -14.15 -53.43 51.38
N GLN A 145 -13.19 -53.32 52.30
CA GLN A 145 -11.84 -53.92 52.31
C GLN A 145 -10.76 -53.14 51.53
N ARG A 146 -9.56 -52.85 52.06
CA ARG A 146 -8.78 -53.38 53.19
C ARG A 146 -7.81 -52.31 53.69
#